data_AF-A0A0D0C4Q5-F1
#
_entry.id   AF-A0A0D0C4Q5-F1
#
_cell.length_a   1.000
_cell.length_b   1.000
_cell.length_c   1.000
_cell.angle_alpha   90.00
_cell.angle_beta   90.00
_cell.angle_gamma   90.00
#
_symmetry.space_group_name_H-M   'P 1'
#
loop_
_entity.id
_entity.type
_entity.pdbx_description
1 polymer ?
#
loop_
_entity_poly.entity_id
_entity_poly.type
_entity_poly.pdbx_seq_one_letter_code
_entity_poly.pdbx_strand_id
1 'polypeptide(L)'
;MPSRRSAFRATRLSSSTFLIKEFDDIYAEHPHIYAIIIPKFESTGVISSAPTGTILLIDTGCGGASNDPNIEITNLREFIETVEIPDNGGRPLNGGHGRMNYIVVTTHCHYDHIRRCFYPSR
;
A
#
# COMPACT_ATOMS: atom_id res chain seq x y z
N MET A 1 4.18 19.34 -9.50
CA MET A 1 3.25 19.46 -8.36
C MET A 1 4.01 19.05 -7.11
N PRO A 2 3.85 19.73 -5.96
CA PRO A 2 4.41 19.23 -4.70
C PRO A 2 3.82 17.83 -4.41
N SER A 3 4.62 16.93 -3.82
CA SER A 3 4.13 15.60 -3.46
C SER A 3 3.08 15.71 -2.36
N ARG A 4 1.93 15.08 -2.55
CA ARG A 4 0.86 15.03 -1.55
C ARG A 4 1.36 14.29 -0.31
N ARG A 5 1.08 14.82 0.88
CA ARG A 5 1.49 14.15 2.13
C ARG A 5 0.59 12.95 2.41
N SER A 6 1.21 11.87 2.87
CA SER A 6 0.56 10.58 3.10
C SER A 6 0.71 10.15 4.56
N ALA A 7 -0.35 9.59 5.13
CA ALA A 7 -0.32 8.93 6.44
C ALA A 7 0.60 7.70 6.46
N PHE A 8 0.93 7.18 5.28
CA PHE A 8 1.73 5.98 5.10
C PHE A 8 3.11 6.31 4.53
N ARG A 9 4.12 5.53 4.92
CA ARG A 9 5.38 5.39 4.16
C ARG A 9 5.70 3.92 3.96
N ALA A 10 6.43 3.64 2.88
CA ALA A 10 6.86 2.30 2.56
C ALA A 10 8.39 2.22 2.49
N THR A 11 8.96 1.14 3.01
CA THR A 11 10.36 0.76 2.83
C THR A 11 10.45 -0.62 2.20
N ARG A 12 11.45 -0.85 1.35
CA ARG A 12 11.65 -2.16 0.72
C ARG A 12 12.38 -3.09 1.67
N LEU A 13 11.81 -4.28 1.89
CA LEU A 13 12.44 -5.36 2.65
C LEU A 13 13.13 -6.39 1.75
N SER A 14 12.60 -6.62 0.54
CA SER A 14 13.17 -7.56 -0.43
C SER A 14 12.87 -7.13 -1.88
N SER A 15 13.27 -7.93 -2.86
CA SER A 15 12.95 -7.66 -4.27
C SER A 15 11.45 -7.53 -4.55
N SER A 16 10.60 -8.19 -3.76
CA SER A 16 9.14 -8.20 -3.94
C SER A 16 8.35 -7.67 -2.74
N THR A 17 8.97 -7.47 -1.58
CA THR A 17 8.26 -7.16 -0.33
C THR A 17 8.57 -5.77 0.18
N PHE A 18 7.51 -5.06 0.59
CA PHE A 18 7.57 -3.74 1.21
C PHE A 18 6.89 -3.77 2.58
N LEU A 19 7.49 -3.06 3.52
CA LEU A 19 6.87 -2.70 4.78
C LEU A 19 6.22 -1.33 4.64
N ILE A 20 4.92 -1.26 4.85
CA ILE A 20 4.16 -0.02 4.94
C ILE A 20 3.87 0.25 6.42
N LYS A 21 4.09 1.49 6.85
CA LYS A 21 3.77 1.95 8.20
C LYS A 21 2.91 3.20 8.16
N GLU A 22 1.95 3.27 9.08
CA GLU A 22 1.25 4.51 9.42
C GLU A 22 2.14 5.36 10.32
N PHE A 23 2.22 6.67 10.03
CA PHE A 23 2.99 7.64 10.81
C PHE A 23 2.05 8.66 11.43
N ASP A 24 2.40 9.07 12.64
CA ASP A 24 1.61 10.02 13.42
C ASP A 24 0.13 9.63 13.50
N ASP A 25 -0.11 8.32 13.71
CA ASP A 25 -1.44 7.74 13.87
C ASP A 25 -2.05 8.17 15.20
N ILE A 26 -3.36 8.49 15.20
CA ILE A 26 -4.07 8.97 16.38
C ILE A 26 -4.20 7.91 17.48
N TYR A 27 -4.00 6.63 17.15
CA TYR A 27 -4.07 5.51 18.10
C TYR A 27 -2.71 5.11 18.67
N ALA A 28 -1.60 5.64 18.14
CA ALA A 28 -0.24 5.29 18.56
C ALA A 28 0.10 3.78 18.50
N GLU A 29 -0.62 3.00 17.68
CA GLU A 29 -0.47 1.54 17.54
C GLU A 29 0.72 1.17 16.62
N HIS A 30 1.12 2.08 15.73
CA HIS A 30 2.25 1.90 14.79
C HIS A 30 2.22 0.56 14.00
N PRO A 31 1.11 0.23 13.32
CA PRO A 31 0.94 -1.07 12.68
C PRO A 31 1.97 -1.34 11.58
N HIS A 32 2.29 -2.63 11.40
CA HIS A 32 3.08 -3.12 10.28
C HIS A 32 2.15 -3.72 9.23
N ILE A 33 2.15 -3.14 8.04
CA ILE A 33 1.41 -3.63 6.88
C ILE A 33 2.42 -4.15 5.87
N TYR A 34 2.27 -5.38 5.38
CA TYR A 34 3.18 -5.92 4.37
C TYR A 34 2.53 -5.94 3.00
N ALA A 35 3.19 -5.35 2.01
CA ALA A 35 2.80 -5.46 0.60
C ALA A 35 3.81 -6.35 -0.13
N ILE A 36 3.33 -7.51 -0.61
CA ILE A 36 4.12 -8.49 -1.36
C ILE A 36 3.65 -8.51 -2.81
N ILE A 37 4.55 -8.13 -3.72
CA ILE A 37 4.30 -8.08 -5.16
C ILE A 37 4.48 -9.48 -5.74
N ILE A 38 3.40 -10.04 -6.28
CA ILE A 38 3.38 -11.33 -6.98
C ILE A 38 3.16 -11.04 -8.47
N PRO A 39 4.21 -11.07 -9.30
CA PRO A 39 4.07 -10.81 -10.73
C PRO A 39 3.27 -11.93 -11.40
N LYS A 40 2.48 -11.58 -12.42
CA LYS A 40 1.88 -12.57 -13.31
C LYS A 40 2.97 -13.10 -14.24
N PHE A 41 3.22 -14.40 -14.21
CA PHE A 41 4.04 -15.05 -15.22
C PHE A 41 3.18 -15.31 -16.46
N GLU A 42 3.50 -14.67 -17.58
CA GLU A 42 2.90 -15.04 -18.85
C GLU A 42 3.60 -16.29 -19.41
N SER A 43 2.82 -17.32 -19.72
CA SER A 43 3.31 -18.60 -20.27
C SER A 43 3.88 -18.50 -21.68
N THR A 44 3.82 -17.30 -22.29
CA THR A 44 4.24 -17.00 -23.67
C THR A 44 5.70 -16.57 -23.79
N GLY A 45 6.44 -16.45 -22.68
CA GLY A 45 7.86 -16.04 -22.69
C GLY A 45 8.09 -14.56 -23.00
N VAL A 46 7.02 -13.77 -23.18
CA VAL A 46 7.08 -12.32 -23.35
C VAL A 46 6.88 -11.67 -21.99
N ILE A 47 7.89 -10.95 -21.51
CA ILE A 47 7.76 -10.11 -20.31
C ILE A 47 6.97 -8.87 -20.72
N SER A 48 5.68 -8.83 -20.39
CA SER A 48 4.87 -7.62 -20.53
C SER A 48 5.51 -6.48 -19.72
N SER A 49 5.68 -5.33 -20.36
CA SER A 49 6.17 -4.10 -19.71
C SER A 49 5.11 -3.46 -18.79
N ALA A 50 3.88 -3.96 -18.80
CA ALA A 50 2.83 -3.54 -17.89
C ALA A 50 2.86 -4.42 -16.62
N PRO A 51 2.87 -3.84 -15.41
CA PRO A 51 2.81 -4.61 -14.17
C PRO A 51 1.42 -5.26 -14.07
N THR A 52 1.37 -6.56 -14.40
CA THR A 52 0.20 -7.41 -14.18
C THR A 52 0.55 -8.42 -13.09
N GLY A 53 -0.43 -8.78 -12.26
CA GLY A 53 -0.22 -9.69 -11.13
C GLY A 53 -1.11 -9.35 -9.96
N THR A 54 -0.63 -9.68 -8.77
CA THR A 54 -1.35 -9.53 -7.52
C THR A 54 -0.45 -8.92 -6.46
N ILE A 55 -0.97 -7.98 -5.68
CA ILE A 55 -0.37 -7.55 -4.43
C ILE A 55 -1.07 -8.31 -3.30
N LEU A 56 -0.31 -9.15 -2.61
CA LEU A 56 -0.73 -9.72 -1.33
C LEU A 56 -0.45 -8.69 -0.25
N LEU A 57 -1.52 -8.17 0.33
CA LEU A 57 -1.47 -7.24 1.45
C LEU A 57 -1.75 -8.01 2.75
N ILE A 58 -0.81 -7.95 3.69
CA ILE A 58 -0.97 -8.51 5.03
C ILE A 58 -1.25 -7.35 5.97
N ASP A 59 -2.42 -7.40 6.60
CA ASP A 59 -3.00 -6.38 7.46
C ASP A 59 -3.27 -5.05 6.76
N THR A 60 -4.00 -4.17 7.44
CA THR A 60 -4.55 -2.95 6.82
C THR A 60 -4.27 -1.69 7.62
N GLY A 61 -3.74 -1.83 8.82
CA GLY A 61 -3.45 -0.73 9.72
C GLY A 61 -4.68 -0.16 10.42
N CYS A 62 -4.52 1.04 10.96
CA CYS A 62 -5.52 1.80 11.70
C CYS A 62 -6.45 2.61 10.78
N GLY A 63 -6.16 2.63 9.47
CA GLY A 63 -6.98 3.28 8.45
C GLY A 63 -6.55 4.71 8.13
N GLY A 64 -5.29 5.05 8.40
CA GLY A 64 -4.65 6.31 8.00
C GLY A 64 -5.16 7.55 8.72
N ALA A 65 -5.72 7.38 9.92
CA ALA A 65 -6.13 8.49 10.77
C ALA A 65 -4.87 9.11 11.40
N SER A 66 -4.58 10.38 11.09
CA SER A 66 -3.34 11.04 11.53
C SER A 66 -3.61 12.28 12.41
N ASN A 67 -2.68 12.58 13.33
CA ASN A 67 -2.68 13.85 14.05
C ASN A 67 -2.19 15.03 13.20
N ASP A 68 -1.51 14.80 12.06
CA ASP A 68 -1.09 15.87 11.15
C ASP A 68 -2.26 16.32 10.26
N PRO A 69 -2.80 17.54 10.45
CA PRO A 69 -3.94 18.04 9.67
C PRO A 69 -3.59 18.32 8.21
N ASN A 70 -2.31 18.26 7.83
CA ASN A 70 -1.84 18.48 6.45
C ASN A 70 -1.72 17.17 5.64
N ILE A 71 -2.11 16.03 6.22
CA ILE A 71 -2.12 14.75 5.51
C ILE A 71 -3.28 14.72 4.52
N GLU A 72 -2.96 14.49 3.25
CA GLU A 72 -3.93 14.49 2.15
C GLU A 72 -4.31 13.08 1.69
N ILE A 73 -3.42 12.11 1.90
CA ILE A 73 -3.61 10.70 1.51
C ILE A 73 -3.74 9.89 2.81
N THR A 74 -4.98 9.57 3.15
CA THR A 74 -5.34 8.76 4.33
C THR A 74 -5.82 7.36 3.95
N ASN A 75 -6.02 7.08 2.66
CA ASN A 75 -6.46 5.78 2.18
C ASN A 75 -5.28 4.91 1.74
N LEU A 76 -5.19 3.69 2.27
CA LEU A 76 -4.10 2.76 1.95
C LEU A 76 -4.05 2.37 0.47
N ARG A 77 -5.20 2.18 -0.20
CA ARG A 77 -5.25 1.93 -1.65
C ARG A 77 -4.65 3.10 -2.42
N GLU A 78 -5.11 4.31 -2.11
CA GLU A 78 -4.64 5.52 -2.76
C GLU A 78 -3.13 5.69 -2.60
N PHE A 79 -2.60 5.42 -1.40
CA PHE A 79 -1.16 5.39 -1.16
C PHE A 79 -0.44 4.41 -2.09
N ILE A 80 -0.88 3.15 -2.13
CA ILE A 80 -0.27 2.09 -2.94
C ILE A 80 -0.31 2.42 -4.45
N GLU A 81 -1.36 3.09 -4.91
CA GLU A 81 -1.61 3.33 -6.34
C GLU A 81 -1.04 4.66 -6.86
N THR A 82 -0.84 5.66 -5.98
CA THR A 82 -0.53 7.03 -6.41
C THR A 82 0.75 7.61 -5.83
N VAL A 83 1.25 7.09 -4.70
CA VAL A 83 2.41 7.69 -4.02
C VAL A 83 3.70 7.08 -4.53
N GLU A 84 4.62 7.94 -4.98
CA GLU A 84 5.97 7.55 -5.36
C GLU A 84 6.75 7.07 -4.15
N ILE A 85 7.27 5.84 -4.22
CA ILE A 85 8.08 5.26 -3.15
C ILE A 85 9.55 5.27 -3.61
N PRO A 86 10.46 5.97 -2.91
CA PRO A 86 11.88 6.02 -3.27
C PRO A 86 12.48 4.63 -3.44
N ASP A 87 12.19 3.73 -2.50
CA ASP A 87 12.66 2.34 -2.54
C ASP A 87 12.05 1.51 -3.68
N ASN A 88 11.03 2.02 -4.37
CA ASN A 88 10.45 1.44 -5.58
C ASN A 88 10.87 2.18 -6.86
N GLY A 89 12.02 2.84 -6.83
CA GLY A 89 12.53 3.62 -7.96
C GLY A 89 11.69 4.85 -8.25
N GLY A 90 11.10 5.45 -7.21
CA GLY A 90 10.22 6.62 -7.35
C GLY A 90 8.89 6.30 -8.02
N ARG A 91 8.42 5.06 -7.97
CA ARG A 91 7.13 4.64 -8.56
C ARG A 91 6.17 4.13 -7.49
N PRO A 92 4.85 4.31 -7.67
CA PRO A 92 3.85 3.63 -6.83
C PRO A 92 3.98 2.11 -6.93
N LEU A 93 3.55 1.39 -5.89
CA LEU A 93 3.56 -0.08 -5.90
C LEU A 93 2.57 -0.64 -6.92
N ASN A 94 1.43 0.03 -7.11
CA ASN A 94 0.38 -0.36 -8.08
C ASN A 94 -0.03 0.80 -8.98
N GLY A 95 0.95 1.42 -9.64
CA GLY A 95 0.72 2.57 -10.51
C GLY A 95 -0.19 2.27 -11.72
N GLY A 96 -0.74 3.33 -12.32
CA GLY A 96 -1.59 3.23 -13.50
C GLY A 96 -3.04 2.83 -13.22
N HIS A 97 -3.58 3.31 -12.09
CA HIS A 97 -4.95 3.05 -11.59
C HIS A 97 -5.20 1.61 -11.13
N GLY A 98 -4.27 1.03 -10.36
CA GLY A 98 -4.51 -0.25 -9.70
C GLY A 98 -4.52 -1.46 -10.65
N ARG A 99 -3.51 -1.57 -11.52
CA ARG A 99 -3.44 -2.63 -12.56
C ARG A 99 -3.27 -4.04 -12.00
N MET A 100 -2.72 -4.17 -10.80
CA MET A 100 -2.58 -5.42 -10.08
C MET A 100 -3.80 -5.67 -9.19
N ASN A 101 -4.21 -6.93 -9.08
CA ASN A 101 -5.26 -7.35 -8.14
C ASN A 101 -4.76 -7.25 -6.70
N TYR A 102 -5.67 -7.16 -5.74
CA TYR A 102 -5.35 -7.25 -4.32
C TYR A 102 -5.88 -8.54 -3.71
N ILE A 103 -5.04 -9.22 -2.94
CA ILE A 103 -5.48 -10.20 -1.94
C ILE A 103 -5.16 -9.59 -0.58
N VAL A 104 -6.15 -9.46 0.29
CA VAL A 104 -5.96 -8.95 1.65
C VAL A 104 -6.08 -10.10 2.63
N VAL A 105 -5.05 -10.27 3.46
CA VAL A 105 -5.02 -11.23 4.56
C VAL A 105 -4.86 -10.46 5.84
N THR A 106 -5.82 -10.59 6.75
CA THR A 106 -5.74 -10.02 8.09
C THR A 106 -5.26 -11.08 9.06
N THR A 107 -4.21 -10.81 9.82
CA THR A 107 -3.57 -11.80 10.70
C THR A 107 -4.43 -12.13 11.92
N HIS A 108 -5.22 -11.18 12.42
CA HIS A 108 -6.21 -11.38 13.47
C HIS A 108 -7.27 -10.25 13.47
N CYS A 109 -8.14 -10.21 14.49
CA CYS A 109 -9.34 -9.36 14.53
C CYS A 109 -9.19 -8.03 15.28
N HIS A 110 -7.98 -7.64 15.70
CA HIS A 110 -7.78 -6.34 16.33
C HIS A 110 -7.87 -5.20 15.29
N TYR A 111 -8.18 -4.00 15.78
CA TYR A 111 -8.55 -2.87 14.93
C TYR A 111 -7.46 -2.46 13.94
N ASP A 112 -6.20 -2.55 14.35
CA ASP A 112 -4.99 -2.25 13.57
C ASP A 112 -4.70 -3.27 12.45
N HIS A 113 -5.46 -4.38 12.41
CA HIS A 113 -5.35 -5.40 11.36
C HIS A 113 -6.48 -5.33 10.33
N ILE A 114 -7.64 -4.80 10.71
CA ILE A 114 -8.87 -4.87 9.91
C ILE A 114 -9.43 -3.50 9.52
N ARG A 115 -8.86 -2.39 10.00
CA ARG A 115 -9.43 -1.08 9.70
C ARG A 115 -9.16 -0.63 8.27
N ARG A 116 -10.27 -0.44 7.57
CA ARG A 116 -10.47 0.39 6.37
C ARG A 116 -9.41 0.21 5.28
N CYS A 117 -9.29 -1.00 4.75
CA CYS A 117 -8.51 -1.25 3.53
C CYS A 117 -9.23 -0.75 2.27
N PHE A 118 -10.55 -0.96 2.15
CA PHE A 118 -11.32 -0.58 0.98
C PHE A 118 -12.78 -0.25 1.36
N TYR A 119 -13.06 1.04 1.57
CA TYR A 119 -14.41 1.54 1.32
C TYR A 119 -14.34 2.38 0.06
N PRO A 120 -15.20 2.16 -0.95
CA PRO A 120 -15.32 3.13 -2.04
C PRO A 120 -15.65 4.48 -1.42
N SER A 121 -14.89 5.50 -1.78
CA SER A 121 -15.28 6.89 -1.58
C SER A 121 -16.70 7.02 -2.12
N ARG A 122 -17.66 7.38 -1.26
CA ARG A 122 -18.95 7.87 -1.74
C ARG A 122 -18.76 9.23 -2.37
#